data_AF-A0A841B8C0-F1
#
_entry.id   AF-A0A841B8C0-F1
#
_cell.length_a   1.000
_cell.length_b   1.000
_cell.length_c   1.000
_cell.angle_alpha   90.00
_cell.angle_beta   90.00
_cell.angle_gamma   90.00
#
_symmetry.space_group_name_H-M   'P 1'
#
loop_
_entity.id
_entity.type
_entity.pdbx_description
1 polymer ?
#
loop_
_entity_poly.entity_id
_entity_poly.type
_entity_poly.pdbx_seq_one_letter_code
_entity_poly.pdbx_strand_id
1 'polypeptide(L)'
;MHVRTVRREIEVAERRKGLTLYLGGGGLGGLGLFGAGDVATGIWDRAPGVLLPLFVTMVSVTGYCLARGYGGYEYRATTLERDIEDGKRKEADEVGDTVSKAVKTYYTLAPVCLVLTAACLLVAVWWGTVSPG
;
A
#
# COMPACT_ATOMS: atom_id res chain seq x y z
N MET A 1 -6.05 18.41 -19.23
CA MET A 1 -5.54 17.03 -19.25
C MET A 1 -4.04 17.10 -19.42
N HIS A 2 -3.24 16.51 -18.52
CA HIS A 2 -1.81 16.36 -18.77
C HIS A 2 -1.63 15.21 -19.75
N VAL A 3 -1.17 15.51 -20.94
CA VAL A 3 -0.89 14.52 -21.96
C VAL A 3 0.54 14.02 -21.75
N ARG A 4 0.70 12.70 -21.64
CA ARG A 4 2.01 12.06 -21.50
C ARG A 4 2.16 11.00 -22.57
N THR A 5 3.40 10.74 -22.98
CA THR A 5 3.71 9.66 -23.92
C THR A 5 3.47 8.30 -23.28
N VAL A 6 3.11 7.29 -24.09
CA VAL A 6 2.92 5.90 -23.62
C VAL A 6 4.10 5.45 -22.76
N ARG A 7 5.33 5.66 -23.25
CA ARG A 7 6.55 5.25 -22.55
C ARG A 7 6.68 5.88 -21.16
N ARG A 8 6.33 7.16 -21.02
CA ARG A 8 6.38 7.87 -19.73
C ARG A 8 5.29 7.40 -18.78
N GLU A 9 4.13 7.03 -19.29
CA GLU A 9 3.05 6.45 -18.48
C GLU A 9 3.38 5.04 -17.98
N ILE A 10 4.03 4.21 -18.80
CA ILE A 10 4.55 2.90 -18.38
C ILE A 10 5.57 3.08 -17.25
N GLU A 11 6.57 3.97 -17.43
CA GLU A 11 7.60 4.21 -16.41
C GLU A 11 6.98 4.71 -15.08
N VAL A 12 5.95 5.57 -15.14
CA VAL A 12 5.23 6.03 -13.95
C VAL A 12 4.46 4.90 -13.28
N ALA A 13 3.79 4.04 -14.06
CA ALA A 13 3.05 2.90 -13.53
C ALA A 13 3.99 1.89 -12.85
N GLU A 14 5.14 1.57 -13.47
CA GLU A 14 6.16 0.69 -12.89
C GLU A 14 6.77 1.27 -11.61
N ARG A 15 7.12 2.56 -11.60
CA ARG A 15 7.60 3.23 -10.38
C ARG A 15 6.59 3.14 -9.24
N ARG A 16 5.31 3.36 -9.52
CA ARG A 16 4.23 3.27 -8.52
C ARG A 16 4.02 1.83 -8.05
N LYS A 17 4.11 0.86 -8.95
CA LYS A 17 4.10 -0.58 -8.63
C LYS A 17 5.24 -0.94 -7.66
N GLY A 18 6.46 -0.50 -7.97
CA GLY A 18 7.64 -0.70 -7.11
C GLY A 18 7.48 -0.07 -5.73
N LEU A 19 6.96 1.15 -5.65
CA LEU A 19 6.66 1.82 -4.37
C LEU A 19 5.61 1.06 -3.55
N THR A 20 4.53 0.57 -4.17
CA THR A 20 3.53 -0.25 -3.45
C THR A 20 4.11 -1.56 -2.92
N LEU A 21 5.02 -2.19 -3.67
CA LEU A 21 5.75 -3.38 -3.23
C LEU A 21 6.66 -3.07 -2.04
N TYR A 22 7.38 -1.95 -2.08
CA TYR A 22 8.23 -1.53 -0.96
C TYR A 22 7.41 -1.22 0.30
N LEU A 23 6.29 -0.53 0.15
CA LEU A 23 5.38 -0.22 1.26
C LEU A 23 4.70 -1.49 1.82
N GLY A 24 4.32 -2.43 0.96
CA GLY A 24 3.70 -3.69 1.38
C GLY A 24 4.68 -4.68 2.00
N GLY A 25 5.78 -4.97 1.29
CA GLY A 25 6.79 -5.94 1.75
C GLY A 25 7.64 -5.42 2.90
N GLY A 26 8.08 -4.15 2.83
CA GLY A 26 8.90 -3.54 3.87
C GLY A 26 8.07 -2.96 5.02
N GLY A 27 7.20 -2.01 4.71
CA GLY A 27 6.44 -1.28 5.73
C GLY A 27 5.40 -2.14 6.44
N LEU A 28 4.41 -2.65 5.69
CA LEU A 28 3.35 -3.48 6.27
C LEU A 28 3.88 -4.84 6.76
N GLY A 29 4.78 -5.47 6.00
CA GLY A 29 5.44 -6.72 6.41
C GLY A 29 6.24 -6.57 7.71
N GLY A 30 7.00 -5.47 7.84
CA GLY A 30 7.68 -5.12 9.08
C GLY A 30 6.70 -4.90 10.24
N LEU A 31 5.67 -4.07 10.04
CA LEU A 31 4.64 -3.85 11.06
C LEU A 31 3.92 -5.13 11.47
N GLY A 32 3.63 -6.02 10.53
CA GLY A 32 3.02 -7.32 10.79
C GLY A 32 3.93 -8.22 11.63
N LEU A 33 5.22 -8.30 11.28
CA LEU A 33 6.19 -9.10 12.04
C LEU A 33 6.42 -8.56 13.45
N PHE A 34 6.55 -7.24 13.60
CA PHE A 34 6.75 -6.62 14.92
C PHE A 34 5.48 -6.63 15.76
N GLY A 35 4.31 -6.42 15.15
CA GLY A 35 3.04 -6.34 15.85
C GLY A 35 2.35 -7.68 16.11
N ALA A 36 2.61 -8.72 15.32
CA ALA A 36 2.07 -10.06 15.54
C ALA A 36 3.10 -11.08 16.04
N GLY A 37 4.40 -10.72 16.06
CA GLY A 37 5.47 -11.57 16.55
C GLY A 37 5.72 -11.46 18.06
N ASP A 38 6.72 -12.20 18.54
CA ASP A 38 7.11 -12.31 19.96
C ASP A 38 7.43 -10.98 20.65
N VAL A 39 7.73 -9.93 19.89
CA VAL A 39 8.01 -8.59 20.45
C VAL A 39 6.73 -7.95 21.00
N ALA A 40 5.57 -8.27 20.44
CA ALA A 40 4.30 -7.66 20.82
C ALA A 40 3.38 -8.58 21.64
N THR A 41 3.65 -9.88 21.72
CA THR A 41 2.85 -10.83 22.53
C THR A 41 2.72 -10.38 23.99
N GLY A 42 3.80 -9.89 24.61
CA GLY A 42 3.75 -9.30 25.96
C GLY A 42 3.13 -7.91 26.05
N ILE A 43 2.97 -7.21 24.92
CA ILE A 43 2.38 -5.86 24.85
C ILE A 43 0.86 -5.98 24.78
N TRP A 44 0.34 -6.92 24.00
CA TRP A 44 -1.11 -7.11 23.82
C TRP A 44 -1.80 -7.62 25.08
N ASP A 45 -1.10 -8.39 25.93
CA ASP A 45 -1.64 -8.86 27.21
C ASP A 45 -1.85 -7.72 28.22
N ARG A 46 -1.11 -6.61 28.08
CA ARG A 46 -1.19 -5.43 28.94
C ARG A 46 -2.01 -4.30 28.34
N ALA A 47 -2.19 -4.32 27.02
CA ALA A 47 -2.96 -3.32 26.30
C ALA A 47 -4.48 -3.60 26.42
N PRO A 48 -5.33 -2.57 26.31
CA PRO A 48 -6.77 -2.76 26.14
C PRO A 48 -7.09 -3.79 25.05
N GLY A 49 -7.90 -4.80 25.37
CA GLY A 49 -8.22 -5.92 24.46
C GLY A 49 -8.85 -5.53 23.11
N VAL A 50 -9.24 -4.27 22.95
CA VAL A 50 -9.77 -3.69 21.69
C VAL A 50 -8.65 -3.30 20.71
N LEU A 51 -7.42 -3.07 21.19
CA LEU A 51 -6.33 -2.57 20.33
C LEU A 51 -5.78 -3.64 19.39
N LEU A 52 -5.72 -4.91 19.81
CA LEU A 52 -5.29 -6.01 18.96
C LEU A 52 -6.22 -6.22 17.74
N PRO A 53 -7.55 -6.37 17.89
CA PRO A 53 -8.44 -6.50 16.74
C PRO A 53 -8.45 -5.23 15.87
N LEU A 54 -8.28 -4.04 16.46
CA LEU A 54 -8.17 -2.79 15.71
C LEU A 54 -6.88 -2.75 14.87
N PHE A 55 -5.75 -3.20 15.43
CA PHE A 55 -4.49 -3.33 14.73
C PHE A 55 -4.57 -4.34 13.58
N VAL A 56 -5.12 -5.54 13.83
CA VAL A 56 -5.31 -6.56 12.77
C VAL A 56 -6.22 -6.04 11.65
N THR A 57 -7.28 -5.31 11.99
CA THR A 57 -8.18 -4.69 11.01
C THR A 57 -7.43 -3.63 10.19
N MET A 58 -6.63 -2.77 10.84
CA MET A 58 -5.82 -1.75 10.18
C MET A 58 -4.75 -2.35 9.25
N VAL A 59 -4.07 -3.42 9.67
CA VAL A 59 -3.14 -4.17 8.83
C VAL A 59 -3.85 -4.73 7.60
N SER A 60 -5.03 -5.33 7.79
CA SER A 60 -5.83 -5.91 6.70
C SER A 60 -6.32 -4.84 5.72
N VAL A 61 -6.81 -3.70 6.21
CA VAL A 61 -7.25 -2.57 5.39
C VAL A 61 -6.08 -1.96 4.63
N THR A 62 -4.92 -1.79 5.28
CA THR A 62 -3.70 -1.29 4.63
C THR A 62 -3.24 -2.25 3.53
N GLY A 63 -3.23 -3.55 3.81
CA GLY A 63 -2.91 -4.59 2.83
C GLY A 63 -3.87 -4.58 1.63
N TYR A 64 -5.17 -4.42 1.89
CA TYR A 64 -6.18 -4.30 0.84
C TYR A 64 -5.97 -3.07 -0.06
N CYS A 65 -5.72 -1.90 0.54
CA CYS A 65 -5.42 -0.67 -0.20
C CYS A 65 -4.16 -0.81 -1.07
N LEU A 66 -3.11 -1.42 -0.52
CA LEU A 66 -1.86 -1.67 -1.25
C LEU A 66 -2.08 -2.67 -2.40
N ALA A 67 -2.79 -3.77 -2.17
CA ALA A 67 -3.08 -4.77 -3.19
C ALA A 67 -3.94 -4.20 -4.34
N ARG A 68 -4.98 -3.43 -4.00
CA ARG A 68 -5.82 -2.74 -5.00
C ARG A 68 -5.05 -1.68 -5.79
N GLY A 69 -4.17 -0.93 -5.11
CA GLY A 69 -3.27 0.02 -5.76
C GLY A 69 -2.32 -0.68 -6.73
N TYR A 70 -1.62 -1.71 -6.25
CA TYR A 70 -0.68 -2.52 -7.03
C TYR A 70 -1.33 -3.12 -8.28
N GLY A 71 -2.43 -3.86 -8.11
CA GLY A 71 -3.10 -4.52 -9.23
C GLY A 71 -3.64 -3.55 -10.28
N GLY A 72 -4.07 -2.35 -9.86
CA GLY A 72 -4.52 -1.31 -10.78
C GLY A 72 -3.40 -0.72 -11.65
N TYR A 73 -2.20 -0.51 -11.08
CA TYR A 73 -1.05 -0.04 -11.85
C TYR A 73 -0.40 -1.14 -12.70
N GLU A 74 -0.34 -2.37 -12.18
CA GLU A 74 0.15 -3.53 -12.93
C GLU A 74 -0.71 -3.78 -14.17
N TYR A 75 -2.04 -3.85 -14.01
CA TYR A 75 -2.95 -4.02 -15.14
C TYR A 75 -2.78 -2.92 -16.19
N ARG A 76 -2.53 -1.67 -15.76
CA ARG A 76 -2.33 -0.55 -16.68
C ARG A 76 -1.03 -0.66 -17.46
N ALA A 77 0.08 -0.99 -16.79
CA ALA A 77 1.37 -1.21 -17.44
C ALA A 77 1.27 -2.33 -18.48
N THR A 78 0.74 -3.49 -18.09
CA THR A 78 0.58 -4.64 -19.00
C THR A 78 -0.35 -4.35 -20.18
N THR A 79 -1.41 -3.58 -19.98
CA THR A 79 -2.31 -3.21 -21.10
C THR A 79 -1.59 -2.30 -22.11
N LEU A 80 -0.80 -1.33 -21.63
CA LEU A 80 -0.06 -0.42 -22.50
C LEU A 80 1.09 -1.13 -23.24
N GLU A 81 1.79 -2.05 -22.57
CA GLU A 81 2.82 -2.89 -23.20
C GLU A 81 2.22 -3.77 -24.30
N ARG A 82 1.08 -4.42 -24.03
CA ARG A 82 0.37 -5.22 -25.04
C ARG A 82 -0.14 -4.39 -26.21
N ASP A 83 -0.62 -3.16 -25.97
CA ASP A 83 -1.05 -2.26 -27.04
C ASP A 83 0.13 -1.85 -27.96
N ILE A 84 1.35 -1.76 -27.42
CA ILE A 84 2.58 -1.53 -28.21
C ILE A 84 2.94 -2.79 -28.99
N GLU A 85 2.92 -3.96 -28.35
CA GLU A 85 3.28 -5.24 -28.96
C GLU A 85 2.32 -5.63 -30.10
N ASP A 86 1.02 -5.40 -29.92
CA ASP A 86 -0.02 -5.60 -30.94
C ASP A 86 0.05 -4.57 -32.08
N GLY A 87 0.96 -3.58 -32.01
CA GLY A 87 1.08 -2.50 -33.00
C GLY A 87 -0.10 -1.52 -33.01
N LYS A 88 -0.98 -1.57 -32.00
CA LYS A 88 -2.15 -0.69 -31.86
C LYS A 88 -1.76 0.73 -31.42
N ARG A 89 -0.61 0.88 -30.77
CA ARG A 89 -0.03 2.16 -30.33
C ARG A 89 1.48 2.18 -30.53
N LYS A 90 2.04 3.38 -30.73
CA LYS A 90 3.48 3.62 -30.72
C LYS A 90 3.89 4.22 -29.37
N GLU A 91 5.14 4.01 -28.96
CA GLU A 91 5.68 4.57 -27.70
C GLU A 91 5.52 6.10 -27.58
N ALA A 92 5.56 6.79 -28.72
CA ALA A 92 5.43 8.24 -28.83
C ALA A 92 3.97 8.73 -28.77
N ASP A 93 3.00 7.83 -28.83
CA ASP A 93 1.59 8.22 -28.83
C ASP A 93 1.21 8.85 -27.48
N GLU A 94 0.31 9.82 -27.58
CA GLU A 94 -0.21 10.54 -26.44
C GLU A 94 -1.32 9.74 -25.75
N VAL A 95 -1.15 9.52 -24.44
CA VAL A 95 -2.11 8.77 -23.64
C VAL A 95 -2.65 9.63 -22.51
N GLY A 96 -3.97 9.67 -22.41
CA GLY A 96 -4.67 10.29 -21.30
C GLY A 96 -4.56 9.47 -20.01
N ASP A 97 -4.70 10.16 -18.88
CA ASP A 97 -4.72 9.56 -17.56
C ASP A 97 -5.94 8.65 -17.40
N THR A 98 -5.70 7.36 -17.59
CA THR A 98 -6.69 6.28 -17.77
C THR A 98 -6.78 5.39 -16.54
N VAL A 99 -5.91 5.63 -15.55
CA VAL A 99 -5.97 4.97 -14.26
C VAL A 99 -7.24 5.43 -13.54
N SER A 100 -8.11 4.48 -13.19
CA SER A 100 -9.33 4.75 -12.46
C SER A 100 -9.07 5.60 -11.21
N LYS A 101 -9.93 6.58 -10.95
CA LYS A 101 -9.84 7.42 -9.74
C LYS A 101 -9.73 6.58 -8.48
N ALA A 102 -10.42 5.44 -8.42
CA ALA A 102 -10.36 4.49 -7.31
C ALA A 102 -8.93 4.00 -7.03
N VAL A 103 -8.17 3.61 -8.07
CA VAL A 103 -6.80 3.11 -7.92
C VAL A 103 -5.87 4.21 -7.38
N LYS A 104 -6.06 5.46 -7.82
CA LYS A 104 -5.32 6.61 -7.29
C LYS A 104 -5.66 6.84 -5.82
N THR A 105 -6.95 6.79 -5.47
CA THR A 105 -7.41 6.91 -4.09
C THR A 105 -6.79 5.84 -3.20
N TYR A 106 -6.79 4.57 -3.62
CA TYR A 106 -6.15 3.48 -2.86
C TYR A 106 -4.63 3.68 -2.72
N TYR A 107 -3.96 4.14 -3.77
CA TYR A 107 -2.53 4.44 -3.72
C TYR A 107 -2.20 5.59 -2.76
N THR A 108 -3.03 6.62 -2.71
CA THR A 108 -2.86 7.75 -1.78
C THR A 108 -3.27 7.38 -0.34
N LEU A 109 -4.28 6.54 -0.17
CA LEU A 109 -4.71 6.06 1.15
C LEU A 109 -3.73 5.06 1.75
N ALA A 110 -3.07 4.23 0.94
CA ALA A 110 -2.12 3.22 1.42
C ALA A 110 -1.05 3.75 2.41
N PRO A 111 -0.29 4.84 2.12
CA PRO A 111 0.67 5.38 3.08
C PRO A 111 -0.02 5.96 4.33
N VAL A 112 -1.21 6.55 4.20
CA VAL A 112 -1.97 7.07 5.34
C VAL A 112 -2.39 5.93 6.26
N CYS A 113 -2.96 4.86 5.71
CA CYS A 113 -3.33 3.66 6.46
C CYS A 113 -2.11 3.00 7.11
N LEU A 114 -0.96 3.00 6.44
CA LEU A 114 0.28 2.47 6.99
C LEU A 114 0.77 3.29 8.19
N VAL A 115 0.74 4.62 8.10
CA VAL A 115 1.06 5.51 9.22
C VAL A 115 0.08 5.32 10.38
N LEU A 116 -1.22 5.19 10.11
CA LEU A 116 -2.23 4.92 11.13
C LEU A 116 -2.01 3.55 11.80
N THR A 117 -1.63 2.54 11.02
CA THR A 117 -1.30 1.20 11.54
C THR A 117 -0.08 1.27 12.46
N ALA A 118 0.96 2.01 12.06
CA ALA A 118 2.13 2.24 12.90
C ALA A 118 1.80 3.03 14.18
N ALA A 119 0.96 4.06 14.08
CA ALA A 119 0.51 4.84 15.23
C ALA A 119 -0.28 3.98 16.22
N CYS A 120 -1.15 3.08 15.73
CA CYS A 120 -1.87 2.13 16.56
C CYS A 120 -0.92 1.21 17.34
N LEU A 121 0.15 0.73 16.69
CA LEU A 121 1.17 -0.08 17.34
C LEU A 121 1.91 0.72 18.42
N LEU A 122 2.31 1.97 18.14
CA LEU A 122 2.96 2.85 19.12
C LEU A 122 2.07 3.14 20.32
N VAL A 123 0.77 3.34 20.11
CA VAL A 123 -0.20 3.50 21.20
C VAL A 123 -0.27 2.23 22.04
N ALA A 124 -0.31 1.05 21.42
CA ALA A 124 -0.30 -0.22 22.15
C ALA A 124 0.99 -0.39 22.97
N VAL A 125 2.15 -0.08 22.40
CA VAL A 125 3.44 -0.08 23.10
C VAL A 125 3.43 0.88 24.29
N TRP A 126 2.94 2.11 24.11
CA TRP A 126 2.84 3.11 25.17
C TRP A 126 1.98 2.61 26.34
N TRP A 127 0.85 1.98 26.06
CA TRP A 127 0.03 1.38 27.11
C TRP A 127 0.74 0.23 27.83
N GLY A 128 1.45 -0.62 27.08
CA GLY A 128 2.24 -1.72 27.64
C GLY A 128 3.42 -1.27 28.52
N THR A 129 3.94 -0.06 28.32
CA THR A 129 5.04 0.51 29.13
C THR A 129 4.56 1.36 30.31
N VAL A 130 3.45 2.09 30.16
CA VAL A 130 2.95 3.03 31.18
C VAL A 130 1.99 2.38 32.18
N SER A 131 1.39 1.24 31.84
CA SER A 131 0.56 0.46 32.77
C SER A 131 1.35 -0.74 33.30
N PRO A 132 2.20 -0.57 34.33
CA PRO A 132 2.76 -1.71 35.04
C PRO A 132 1.62 -2.33 35.85
N GLY A 133 1.03 -3.40 35.32
CA GLY A 133 0.38 -4.40 36.15
C GLY A 133 1.42 -5.15 36.96
#